data_AF-A0A1I2MFC2-F1
#
_entry.id   AF-A0A1I2MFC2-F1
#
_cell.length_a   1.000
_cell.length_b   1.000
_cell.length_c   1.000
_cell.angle_alpha   90.00
_cell.angle_beta   90.00
_cell.angle_gamma   90.00
#
_symmetry.space_group_name_H-M   'P 1'
#
loop_
_entity.id
_entity.type
_entity.pdbx_description
1 polymer ?
#
loop_
_entity_poly.entity_id
_entity_poly.type
_entity_poly.pdbx_seq_one_letter_code
_entity_poly.pdbx_strand_id
1 'polypeptide(L)'
;MNLGKEAARFATELGDLLNGTIMTGIRLTSVLVRGTAVVGYQIKATDLTTVGIPVTLGSKQPTGYLGLSFRLVPDEHKQFLMVQSSVAGFFVDAELDRPLMHYDYERDKGDGYPEAHLQVEADSEAWNELCERIGIGERPLAKLHFPVGGRRFRPTVEELIDFLVTEVHVDALPGWTAKVEAGRELFEERQLRAAIRRRPEWALDQLRKMGRIE
;
A
#
# COMPACT_ATOMS: atom_id res chain seq x y z
N MET A 1 13.46 -10.70 -16.56
CA MET A 1 11.98 -10.81 -16.49
C MET A 1 11.33 -10.07 -17.67
N ASN A 2 10.20 -10.52 -18.22
CA ASN A 2 9.40 -9.73 -19.18
C ASN A 2 8.31 -8.96 -18.42
N LEU A 3 8.50 -7.65 -18.21
CA LEU A 3 7.60 -6.82 -17.40
C LEU A 3 6.14 -6.85 -17.88
N GLY A 4 5.90 -6.76 -19.19
CA GLY A 4 4.54 -6.76 -19.73
C GLY A 4 3.80 -8.07 -19.47
N LYS A 5 4.49 -9.21 -19.66
CA LYS A 5 3.91 -10.53 -19.41
C LYS A 5 3.59 -10.73 -17.92
N GLU A 6 4.50 -10.31 -17.04
CA GLU A 6 4.34 -10.47 -15.59
C GLU A 6 3.27 -9.53 -15.04
N ALA A 7 3.21 -8.28 -15.51
CA ALA A 7 2.15 -7.34 -15.14
C ALA A 7 0.77 -7.80 -15.64
N ALA A 8 0.69 -8.39 -16.83
CA ALA A 8 -0.54 -9.00 -17.31
C ALA A 8 -0.97 -10.18 -16.45
N ARG A 9 -0.02 -11.03 -16.02
CA ARG A 9 -0.31 -12.13 -15.09
C ARG A 9 -0.81 -11.62 -13.74
N PHE A 10 -0.14 -10.62 -13.16
CA PHE A 10 -0.56 -9.97 -11.91
C PHE A 10 -1.98 -9.39 -12.02
N ALA A 11 -2.30 -8.72 -13.14
CA ALA A 11 -3.64 -8.19 -13.39
C ALA A 11 -4.71 -9.32 -13.47
N THR A 12 -4.37 -10.45 -14.10
CA THR A 12 -5.25 -11.62 -14.15
C THR A 12 -5.44 -12.23 -12.76
N GLU A 13 -4.37 -12.49 -12.01
CA GLU A 13 -4.45 -13.07 -10.66
C GLU A 13 -5.31 -12.21 -9.72
N LEU A 14 -5.14 -10.88 -9.75
CA LEU A 14 -5.95 -9.96 -8.95
C LEU A 14 -7.40 -9.89 -9.43
N GLY A 15 -7.63 -9.89 -10.76
CA GLY A 15 -8.97 -9.95 -11.33
C GLY A 15 -9.72 -11.24 -10.95
N ASP A 16 -9.04 -12.38 -10.98
CA ASP A 16 -9.59 -13.68 -10.59
C ASP A 16 -9.94 -13.71 -9.10
N LEU A 17 -9.10 -13.13 -8.24
CA LEU A 17 -9.41 -12.96 -6.81
C LEU A 17 -10.70 -12.16 -6.61
N LEU A 18 -10.84 -11.01 -7.27
CA LEU A 18 -12.05 -10.16 -7.15
C LEU A 18 -13.29 -10.89 -7.68
N ASN A 19 -13.17 -11.53 -8.85
CA ASN A 19 -14.24 -12.30 -9.47
C ASN A 19 -14.67 -13.54 -8.66
N GLY A 20 -13.77 -14.07 -7.84
CA GLY A 20 -14.01 -15.24 -6.99
C GLY A 20 -14.52 -14.91 -5.59
N THR A 21 -14.64 -13.62 -5.23
CA THR A 21 -14.90 -13.20 -3.84
C THR A 21 -16.12 -12.31 -3.70
N ILE A 22 -16.07 -11.09 -4.25
CA ILE A 22 -17.04 -10.02 -3.94
C ILE A 22 -17.73 -9.42 -5.16
N MET A 23 -17.34 -9.85 -6.37
CA MET A 23 -17.90 -9.41 -7.63
C MET A 23 -17.69 -10.47 -8.71
N THR A 24 -18.23 -10.28 -9.91
CA THR A 24 -17.98 -11.16 -11.07
C THR A 24 -17.91 -10.36 -12.37
N GLY A 25 -17.26 -10.92 -13.40
CA GLY A 25 -17.21 -10.36 -14.75
C GLY A 25 -16.29 -9.15 -14.95
N ILE A 26 -15.49 -8.77 -13.95
CA ILE A 26 -14.54 -7.65 -14.10
C ILE A 26 -13.25 -8.14 -14.73
N ARG A 27 -12.55 -7.23 -15.41
CA ARG A 27 -11.22 -7.49 -15.95
C ARG A 27 -10.29 -6.32 -15.60
N LEU A 28 -9.24 -6.62 -14.86
CA LEU A 28 -8.12 -5.70 -14.71
C LEU A 28 -7.22 -5.80 -15.92
N THR A 29 -6.63 -4.67 -16.29
CA THR A 29 -5.74 -4.58 -17.45
C THR A 29 -4.40 -4.03 -17.02
N SER A 30 -3.34 -4.41 -17.75
CA SER A 30 -2.00 -3.87 -17.58
C SER A 30 -1.59 -3.10 -18.83
N VAL A 31 -0.95 -1.96 -18.63
CA VAL A 31 -0.49 -1.05 -19.69
C VAL A 31 0.98 -0.73 -19.44
N LEU A 32 1.83 -0.90 -20.46
CA LEU A 32 3.23 -0.49 -20.39
C LEU A 32 3.40 0.98 -20.77
N VAL A 33 4.02 1.77 -19.89
CA VAL A 33 4.34 3.18 -20.10
C VAL A 33 5.75 3.46 -19.62
N ARG A 34 6.64 3.87 -20.54
CA ARG A 34 8.02 4.34 -20.24
C ARG A 34 8.83 3.41 -19.31
N GLY A 35 8.78 2.10 -19.53
CA GLY A 35 9.56 1.12 -18.76
C GLY A 35 8.90 0.67 -17.44
N THR A 36 7.68 1.14 -17.17
CA THR A 36 6.84 0.74 -16.04
C THR A 36 5.55 0.11 -16.56
N ALA A 37 4.95 -0.79 -15.80
CA ALA A 37 3.59 -1.27 -16.06
C ALA A 37 2.62 -0.63 -15.08
N VAL A 38 1.43 -0.24 -15.54
CA VAL A 38 0.32 0.20 -14.70
C VAL A 38 -0.80 -0.82 -14.81
N VAL A 39 -1.34 -1.25 -13.67
CA VAL A 39 -2.48 -2.17 -13.59
C VAL A 39 -3.65 -1.46 -12.95
N GLY A 40 -4.82 -1.57 -13.57
CA GLY A 40 -6.05 -0.91 -13.10
C GLY A 40 -7.29 -1.38 -13.87
N TYR A 41 -8.45 -0.91 -13.41
CA TYR A 41 -9.74 -1.19 -14.04
C TYR A 41 -10.04 -0.17 -15.14
N GLN A 42 -10.40 -0.67 -16.33
CA GLN A 42 -10.71 0.12 -17.53
C GLN A 42 -9.67 1.16 -17.99
N ILE A 43 -8.41 1.02 -17.56
CA ILE A 43 -7.31 1.90 -18.00
C ILE A 43 -6.92 1.65 -19.46
N LYS A 44 -6.33 2.67 -20.10
CA LYS A 44 -5.85 2.64 -21.49
C LYS A 44 -4.43 3.22 -21.59
N ALA A 45 -3.72 2.89 -22.66
CA ALA A 45 -2.38 3.46 -22.92
C ALA A 45 -2.36 4.99 -23.04
N THR A 46 -3.48 5.58 -23.48
CA THR A 46 -3.64 7.03 -23.63
C THR A 46 -4.21 7.70 -22.39
N ASP A 47 -4.78 6.94 -21.46
CA ASP A 47 -5.44 7.44 -20.25
C ASP A 47 -5.35 6.40 -19.14
N LEU A 48 -4.51 6.70 -18.14
CA LEU A 48 -4.24 5.81 -17.02
C LEU A 48 -5.20 6.05 -15.85
N THR A 49 -6.18 6.94 -16.01
CA THR A 49 -7.19 7.22 -14.98
C THR A 49 -8.02 5.97 -14.74
N THR A 50 -8.09 5.54 -13.49
CA THR A 50 -8.90 4.40 -13.06
C THR A 50 -10.31 4.86 -12.77
N VAL A 51 -11.30 4.05 -13.14
CA VAL A 51 -12.68 4.20 -12.66
C VAL A 51 -12.97 3.18 -11.57
N GLY A 52 -13.97 3.45 -10.75
CA GLY A 52 -14.39 2.58 -9.68
C GLY A 52 -14.97 1.26 -10.15
N ILE A 53 -14.55 0.18 -9.50
CA ILE A 53 -15.10 -1.16 -9.71
C ILE A 53 -16.33 -1.30 -8.81
N PRO A 54 -17.54 -1.51 -9.37
CA PRO A 54 -18.76 -1.54 -8.55
C PRO A 54 -18.75 -2.69 -7.54
N VAL A 55 -19.14 -2.39 -6.31
CA VAL A 55 -19.33 -3.35 -5.21
C VAL A 55 -20.76 -3.28 -4.70
N THR A 56 -21.40 -4.44 -4.62
CA THR A 56 -22.74 -4.57 -4.06
C THR A 56 -22.66 -4.80 -2.56
N LEU A 57 -23.13 -3.82 -1.76
CA LEU A 57 -23.37 -4.02 -0.34
C LEU A 57 -24.84 -4.39 -0.12
N GLY A 58 -25.08 -5.58 0.42
CA GLY A 58 -26.43 -6.11 0.63
C GLY A 58 -27.04 -6.73 -0.64
N SER A 59 -28.36 -6.62 -0.80
CA SER A 59 -29.11 -7.31 -1.87
C SER A 59 -29.53 -6.41 -3.05
N LYS A 60 -29.01 -5.18 -3.12
CA LYS A 60 -29.42 -4.15 -4.10
C LYS A 60 -28.36 -3.94 -5.20
N GLN A 61 -28.57 -2.92 -6.04
CA GLN A 61 -27.57 -2.39 -6.99
C GLN A 61 -26.26 -2.02 -6.27
N PRO A 62 -25.12 -1.91 -6.99
CA PRO A 62 -23.86 -1.48 -6.39
C PRO A 62 -24.01 -0.18 -5.58
N THR A 63 -23.47 -0.17 -4.37
CA THR A 63 -23.60 0.94 -3.40
C THR A 63 -22.26 1.49 -2.95
N GLY A 64 -21.15 0.92 -3.44
CA GLY A 64 -19.81 1.46 -3.28
C GLY A 64 -18.91 0.98 -4.40
N TYR A 65 -17.67 1.47 -4.42
CA TYR A 65 -16.73 1.23 -5.50
C TYR A 65 -15.32 0.96 -4.96
N LEU A 66 -14.62 0.00 -5.55
CA LEU A 66 -13.18 -0.16 -5.32
C LEU A 66 -12.38 0.68 -6.30
N GLY A 67 -11.46 1.49 -5.78
CA GLY A 67 -10.39 2.09 -6.55
C GLY A 67 -9.13 1.23 -6.44
N LEU A 68 -8.58 0.77 -7.55
CA LEU A 68 -7.36 -0.03 -7.59
C LEU A 68 -6.41 0.47 -8.69
N SER A 69 -5.20 0.83 -8.30
CA SER A 69 -4.12 1.23 -9.21
C SER A 69 -2.79 0.69 -8.70
N PHE A 70 -2.03 0.02 -9.56
CA PHE A 70 -0.70 -0.48 -9.22
C PHE A 70 0.31 -0.06 -10.28
N ARG A 71 1.41 0.52 -9.85
CA ARG A 71 2.58 0.81 -10.67
C ARG A 71 3.65 -0.23 -10.39
N LEU A 72 4.03 -0.98 -11.42
CA LEU A 72 4.91 -2.14 -11.32
C LEU A 72 6.19 -1.91 -12.12
N VAL A 73 7.31 -2.25 -11.51
CA VAL A 73 8.66 -2.18 -12.10
C VAL A 73 9.38 -3.52 -11.88
N PRO A 74 10.41 -3.84 -12.68
CA PRO A 74 11.35 -4.89 -12.31
C PRO A 74 12.07 -4.52 -11.03
N ASP A 75 12.45 -5.53 -10.23
CA ASP A 75 13.41 -5.31 -9.16
C ASP A 75 14.80 -4.90 -9.66
N GLU A 76 15.67 -4.49 -8.74
CA GLU A 76 17.02 -4.02 -9.07
C GLU A 76 17.78 -5.04 -9.94
N HIS A 77 17.56 -6.34 -9.66
CA HIS A 77 18.15 -7.44 -10.41
C HIS A 77 17.34 -7.87 -11.65
N LYS A 78 16.20 -7.23 -11.92
CA LYS A 78 15.27 -7.52 -13.04
C LYS A 78 14.77 -8.98 -13.08
N GLN A 79 14.71 -9.62 -11.92
CA GLN A 79 14.28 -10.99 -11.71
C GLN A 79 12.82 -11.06 -11.28
N PHE A 80 12.36 -10.12 -10.46
CA PHE A 80 11.03 -10.14 -9.87
C PHE A 80 10.22 -8.90 -10.23
N LEU A 81 8.90 -9.07 -10.24
CA LEU A 81 7.96 -7.96 -10.38
C LEU A 81 7.84 -7.28 -9.02
N MET A 82 8.00 -5.97 -9.00
CA MET A 82 7.96 -5.15 -7.79
C MET A 82 6.90 -4.08 -7.92
N VAL A 83 6.17 -3.82 -6.83
CA VAL A 83 5.31 -2.65 -6.73
C VAL A 83 6.19 -1.43 -6.42
N GLN A 84 6.10 -0.41 -7.28
CA GLN A 84 6.67 0.93 -7.05
C GLN A 84 5.69 1.80 -6.29
N SER A 85 4.42 1.77 -6.68
CA SER A 85 3.34 2.42 -5.94
C SER A 85 2.02 1.69 -6.14
N SER A 86 1.11 1.82 -5.19
CA SER A 86 -0.25 1.31 -5.32
C SER A 86 -1.24 2.13 -4.52
N VAL A 87 -2.47 2.21 -5.01
CA VAL A 87 -3.64 2.74 -4.31
C VAL A 87 -4.69 1.63 -4.30
N ALA A 88 -5.22 1.32 -3.13
CA ALA A 88 -6.35 0.43 -2.95
C ALA A 88 -7.34 1.03 -1.96
N GLY A 89 -8.48 1.50 -2.46
CA GLY A 89 -9.46 2.22 -1.66
C GLY A 89 -10.90 1.80 -1.90
N PHE A 90 -11.76 2.21 -0.99
CA PHE A 90 -13.20 2.06 -1.06
C PHE A 90 -13.87 3.43 -1.10
N PHE A 91 -14.80 3.61 -2.02
CA PHE A 91 -15.37 4.91 -2.40
C PHE A 91 -16.89 4.81 -2.52
N VAL A 92 -17.58 5.95 -2.40
CA VAL A 92 -19.04 6.02 -2.58
C VAL A 92 -19.47 6.28 -4.03
N ASP A 93 -18.57 6.76 -4.88
CA ASP A 93 -18.83 7.08 -6.29
C ASP A 93 -17.86 6.36 -7.25
N ALA A 94 -18.24 6.31 -8.53
CA ALA A 94 -17.50 5.59 -9.57
C ALA A 94 -16.30 6.39 -10.08
N GLU A 95 -16.33 7.70 -9.89
CA GLU A 95 -15.29 8.65 -10.26
C GLU A 95 -14.08 8.59 -9.31
N LEU A 96 -14.26 7.97 -8.14
CA LEU A 96 -13.27 7.83 -7.07
C LEU A 96 -12.94 9.16 -6.37
N ASP A 97 -13.89 10.09 -6.37
CA ASP A 97 -13.70 11.44 -5.81
C ASP A 97 -14.02 11.50 -4.31
N ARG A 98 -14.86 10.57 -3.82
CA ARG A 98 -15.29 10.54 -2.41
C ARG A 98 -14.84 9.23 -1.75
N PRO A 99 -13.61 9.18 -1.21
CA PRO A 99 -13.12 8.01 -0.49
C PRO A 99 -13.89 7.81 0.81
N LEU A 100 -13.97 6.55 1.23
CA LEU A 100 -14.27 6.16 2.61
C LEU A 100 -12.96 5.81 3.34
N MET A 101 -12.06 5.14 2.62
CA MET A 101 -10.70 4.87 3.05
C MET A 101 -9.84 4.44 1.86
N HIS A 102 -8.52 4.59 1.98
CA HIS A 102 -7.59 3.99 1.04
C HIS A 102 -6.26 3.61 1.69
N TYR A 103 -5.71 2.49 1.22
CA TYR A 103 -4.33 2.10 1.44
C TYR A 103 -3.49 2.63 0.30
N ASP A 104 -2.46 3.37 0.63
CA ASP A 104 -1.47 3.83 -0.31
C ASP A 104 -0.11 3.22 -0.01
N TYR A 105 0.62 2.99 -1.08
CA TYR A 105 2.01 2.62 -1.04
C TYR A 105 2.78 3.42 -2.08
N GLU A 106 3.89 4.01 -1.69
CA GLU A 106 4.86 4.64 -2.58
C GLU A 106 6.27 4.35 -2.06
N ARG A 107 7.05 3.69 -2.91
CA ARG A 107 8.43 3.33 -2.61
C ARG A 107 9.34 4.55 -2.72
N ASP A 108 10.29 4.64 -1.77
CA ASP A 108 11.30 5.68 -1.68
C ASP A 108 10.66 7.08 -1.61
N LYS A 109 9.53 7.18 -0.90
CA LYS A 109 8.77 8.42 -0.74
C LYS A 109 9.64 9.47 -0.01
N GLY A 110 9.91 10.58 -0.69
CA GLY A 110 10.92 11.56 -0.29
C GLY A 110 10.42 12.74 0.54
N ASP A 111 9.13 12.82 0.84
CA ASP A 111 8.49 13.95 1.52
C ASP A 111 8.40 13.78 3.06
N GLY A 112 8.85 12.62 3.59
CA GLY A 112 8.86 12.31 5.02
C GLY A 112 7.61 11.60 5.52
N TYR A 113 6.60 11.35 4.67
CA TYR A 113 5.45 10.52 5.03
C TYR A 113 5.75 9.03 4.92
N PRO A 114 5.03 8.15 5.64
CA PRO A 114 5.23 6.71 5.56
C PRO A 114 5.06 6.19 4.12
N GLU A 115 5.97 5.31 3.68
CA GLU A 115 5.88 4.66 2.35
C GLU A 115 4.56 3.90 2.19
N ALA A 116 4.04 3.29 3.25
CA ALA A 116 2.77 2.58 3.27
C ALA A 116 1.85 3.12 4.37
N HIS A 117 0.65 3.56 4.02
CA HIS A 117 -0.27 4.13 4.98
C HIS A 117 -1.74 3.90 4.61
N LEU A 118 -2.60 4.08 5.61
CA LEU A 118 -4.04 4.12 5.52
C LEU A 118 -4.51 5.56 5.74
N GLN A 119 -5.46 6.01 4.93
CA GLN A 119 -6.25 7.21 5.21
C GLN A 119 -7.72 6.82 5.33
N VAL A 120 -8.45 7.48 6.23
CA VAL A 120 -9.87 7.21 6.50
C VAL A 120 -10.64 8.51 6.45
N GLU A 121 -11.65 8.56 5.56
CA GLU A 121 -12.58 9.68 5.48
C GLU A 121 -13.65 9.51 6.56
N ALA A 122 -13.39 10.07 7.74
CA ALA A 122 -14.27 10.00 8.89
C ALA A 122 -14.07 11.18 9.85
N ASP A 123 -15.07 11.39 10.72
CA ASP A 123 -15.01 12.34 11.82
C ASP A 123 -14.71 11.62 13.14
N SER A 124 -13.99 12.29 14.04
CA SER A 124 -13.73 11.83 15.40
C SER A 124 -13.74 13.00 16.38
N GLU A 125 -14.72 13.01 17.28
CA GLU A 125 -14.84 14.04 18.33
C GLU A 125 -13.59 14.09 19.22
N ALA A 126 -13.07 12.92 19.62
CA ALA A 126 -11.86 12.84 20.43
C ALA A 126 -10.61 13.37 19.69
N TRP A 127 -10.56 13.21 18.36
CA TRP A 127 -9.48 13.78 17.55
C TRP A 127 -9.59 15.30 17.46
N ASN A 128 -10.81 15.81 17.27
CA ASN A 128 -11.08 17.24 17.25
C ASN A 128 -10.74 17.89 18.60
N GLU A 129 -11.12 17.26 19.72
CA GLU A 129 -10.76 17.71 21.07
C GLU A 129 -9.23 17.78 21.25
N LEU A 130 -8.50 16.76 20.78
CA LEU A 130 -7.04 16.78 20.82
C LEU A 130 -6.47 17.95 20.02
N CYS A 131 -6.96 18.17 18.79
CA CYS A 131 -6.48 19.23 17.92
C CYS A 131 -6.74 20.63 18.51
N GLU A 132 -7.90 20.84 19.12
CA GLU A 132 -8.20 22.05 19.89
C GLU A 132 -7.24 22.24 21.06
N ARG A 133 -7.00 21.17 21.83
CA ARG A 133 -6.11 21.19 23.00
C ARG A 133 -4.68 21.58 22.65
N ILE A 134 -4.17 21.12 21.49
CA ILE A 134 -2.81 21.44 21.02
C ILE A 134 -2.77 22.66 20.10
N GLY A 135 -3.90 23.32 19.84
CA GLY A 135 -3.98 24.58 19.10
C GLY A 135 -3.69 24.47 17.60
N ILE A 136 -3.88 23.29 16.99
CA ILE A 136 -3.61 23.08 15.55
C ILE A 136 -4.86 23.23 14.66
N GLY A 137 -6.01 23.56 15.24
CA GLY A 137 -7.27 23.74 14.53
C GLY A 137 -7.86 22.43 13.99
N GLU A 138 -8.88 22.52 13.13
CA GLU A 138 -9.51 21.33 12.56
C GLU A 138 -8.55 20.60 11.60
N ARG A 139 -8.28 19.33 11.89
CA ARG A 139 -7.52 18.44 11.01
C ARG A 139 -8.31 17.17 10.73
N PRO A 140 -8.95 17.05 9.56
CA PRO A 140 -9.74 15.88 9.21
C PRO A 140 -8.91 14.60 9.27
N LEU A 141 -9.51 13.49 9.74
CA LEU A 141 -8.82 12.19 9.77
C LEU A 141 -8.36 11.75 8.37
N ALA A 142 -9.08 12.18 7.34
CA ALA A 142 -8.74 11.96 5.93
C ALA A 142 -7.36 12.51 5.53
N LYS A 143 -6.79 13.44 6.31
CA LYS A 143 -5.48 14.05 6.06
C LYS A 143 -4.34 13.39 6.84
N LEU A 144 -4.65 12.38 7.65
CA LEU A 144 -3.64 11.65 8.43
C LEU A 144 -3.19 10.42 7.66
N HIS A 145 -1.88 10.19 7.62
CA HIS A 145 -1.29 8.99 7.01
C HIS A 145 -0.97 7.97 8.11
N PHE A 146 -1.93 7.10 8.44
CA PHE A 146 -1.72 6.08 9.46
C PHE A 146 -0.78 5.00 8.92
N PRO A 147 0.43 4.81 9.45
CA PRO A 147 1.37 3.86 8.89
C PRO A 147 0.85 2.43 9.08
N VAL A 148 0.92 1.63 8.02
CA VAL A 148 0.47 0.22 8.04
C VAL A 148 1.64 -0.77 8.26
N GLY A 149 2.78 -0.23 8.70
CA GLY A 149 4.05 -0.92 8.76
C GLY A 149 4.85 -0.78 7.47
N GLY A 150 6.18 -0.93 7.57
CA GLY A 150 7.06 -0.88 6.42
C GLY A 150 6.79 -2.00 5.40
N ARG A 151 7.65 -2.08 4.38
CA ARG A 151 7.48 -2.87 3.13
C ARG A 151 6.97 -4.32 3.29
N ARG A 152 7.11 -4.98 4.44
CA ARG A 152 6.77 -6.41 4.62
C ARG A 152 6.22 -6.81 5.99
N PHE A 153 6.04 -5.88 6.93
CA PHE A 153 5.64 -6.24 8.28
C PHE A 153 4.58 -5.30 8.85
N ARG A 154 3.81 -5.80 9.81
CA ARG A 154 2.76 -5.09 10.55
C ARG A 154 3.29 -3.79 11.19
N PRO A 155 2.40 -2.81 11.50
CA PRO A 155 2.79 -1.63 12.27
C PRO A 155 3.52 -2.01 13.56
N THR A 156 4.57 -1.27 13.87
CA THR A 156 5.32 -1.41 15.11
C THR A 156 5.13 -0.17 15.99
N VAL A 157 5.70 -0.19 17.20
CA VAL A 157 5.68 1.01 18.06
C VAL A 157 6.48 2.14 17.42
N GLU A 158 7.56 1.79 16.70
CA GLU A 158 8.36 2.73 15.91
C GLU A 158 7.50 3.47 14.86
N GLU A 159 6.58 2.78 14.18
CA GLU A 159 5.64 3.42 13.25
C GLU A 159 4.67 4.38 13.96
N LEU A 160 4.18 4.02 15.14
CA LEU A 160 3.32 4.91 15.93
C LEU A 160 4.09 6.15 16.39
N ILE A 161 5.35 6.00 16.81
CA ILE A 161 6.20 7.13 17.19
C ILE A 161 6.41 8.07 16.00
N ASP A 162 6.77 7.50 14.84
CA ASP A 162 6.97 8.25 13.60
C ASP A 162 5.70 9.03 13.23
N PHE A 163 4.53 8.39 13.26
CA PHE A 163 3.23 9.05 13.07
C PHE A 163 3.00 10.19 14.07
N LEU A 164 3.22 9.96 15.36
CA LEU A 164 3.00 10.99 16.38
C LEU A 164 3.89 12.22 16.16
N VAL A 165 5.13 12.03 15.70
CA VAL A 165 6.03 13.15 15.43
C VAL A 165 5.70 13.84 14.09
N THR A 166 5.50 13.07 13.02
CA THR A 166 5.35 13.60 11.66
C THR A 166 3.94 14.12 11.36
N GLU A 167 2.91 13.42 11.83
CA GLU A 167 1.52 13.79 11.64
C GLU A 167 1.01 14.60 12.82
N VAL A 168 1.27 14.21 14.06
CA VAL A 168 0.68 14.86 15.24
C VAL A 168 1.55 15.99 15.81
N HIS A 169 2.76 16.17 15.27
CA HIS A 169 3.71 17.20 15.69
C HIS A 169 4.10 17.11 17.18
N VAL A 170 4.18 15.89 17.72
CA VAL A 170 4.75 15.68 19.07
C VAL A 170 6.22 16.11 19.08
N ASP A 171 6.61 16.89 20.09
CA ASP A 171 7.99 17.32 20.30
C ASP A 171 8.93 16.12 20.46
N ALA A 172 9.75 15.87 19.45
CA ALA A 172 10.66 14.74 19.44
C ALA A 172 12.00 15.04 20.13
N LEU A 173 12.55 14.04 20.82
CA LEU A 173 13.87 14.16 21.42
C LEU A 173 14.99 14.17 20.36
N PRO A 174 16.14 14.82 20.62
CA PRO A 174 17.28 14.77 19.71
C PRO A 174 17.69 13.32 19.38
N GLY A 175 17.79 12.99 18.08
CA GLY A 175 18.19 11.67 17.60
C GLY A 175 17.10 10.60 17.61
N TRP A 176 15.82 10.97 17.80
CA TRP A 176 14.70 10.01 17.80
C TRP A 176 14.62 9.17 16.50
N THR A 177 14.89 9.77 15.34
CA THR A 177 14.86 9.07 14.04
C THR A 177 15.83 7.88 14.03
N ALA A 178 17.07 8.08 14.51
CA ALA A 178 18.04 7.00 14.60
C ALA A 178 17.60 5.86 15.56
N LYS A 179 16.82 6.17 16.60
CA LYS A 179 16.25 5.16 17.50
C LYS A 179 15.11 4.38 16.84
N VAL A 180 14.24 5.08 16.12
CA VAL A 180 13.15 4.48 15.33
C VAL A 180 13.73 3.56 14.26
N GLU A 181 14.72 4.01 13.49
CA GLU A 181 15.37 3.19 12.46
C GLU A 181 16.05 1.94 13.04
N ALA A 182 16.81 2.08 14.14
CA ALA A 182 17.43 0.92 14.79
C ALA A 182 16.39 -0.10 15.31
N GLY A 183 15.23 0.38 15.78
CA GLY A 183 14.12 -0.48 16.19
C GLY A 183 13.50 -1.22 15.00
N ARG A 184 13.25 -0.50 13.90
CA ARG A 184 12.76 -1.04 12.62
C ARG A 184 13.68 -2.15 12.08
N GLU A 185 14.99 -1.89 12.01
CA GLU A 185 15.99 -2.87 11.56
C GLU A 185 15.99 -4.14 12.42
N LEU A 186 16.01 -3.99 13.75
CA LEU A 186 15.99 -5.11 14.68
C LEU A 186 14.69 -5.92 14.57
N PHE A 187 13.57 -5.24 14.36
CA PHE A 187 12.28 -5.89 14.16
C PHE A 187 12.26 -6.67 12.84
N GLU A 188 12.69 -6.07 11.73
CA GLU A 188 12.82 -6.73 10.44
C GLU A 188 13.69 -7.98 10.54
N GLU A 189 14.88 -7.88 11.16
CA GLU A 189 15.77 -9.03 11.35
C GLU A 189 15.06 -10.17 12.09
N ARG A 190 14.37 -9.87 13.20
CA ARG A 190 13.64 -10.86 14.00
C ARG A 190 12.52 -11.50 13.21
N GLN A 191 11.74 -10.72 12.46
CA GLN A 191 10.65 -11.27 11.65
C GLN A 191 11.17 -12.11 10.48
N LEU A 192 12.26 -11.69 9.82
CA LEU A 192 12.89 -12.45 8.75
C LEU A 192 13.42 -13.79 9.25
N ARG A 193 14.12 -13.81 10.38
CA ARG A 193 14.56 -15.06 11.02
C ARG A 193 13.39 -15.99 11.32
N ALA A 194 12.27 -15.45 11.84
CA ALA A 194 11.08 -16.23 12.13
C ALA A 194 10.41 -16.78 10.85
N ALA A 195 10.35 -15.98 9.78
CA ALA A 195 9.81 -16.37 8.48
C ALA A 195 10.65 -17.49 7.84
N ILE A 196 11.98 -17.33 7.80
CA ILE A 196 12.92 -18.34 7.30
C ILE A 196 12.78 -19.64 8.09
N ARG A 197 12.72 -19.59 9.42
CA ARG A 197 12.53 -20.80 10.25
C ARG A 197 11.23 -21.55 9.92
N ARG A 198 10.17 -20.86 9.48
CA ARG A 198 8.87 -21.46 9.14
C ARG A 198 8.80 -22.00 7.71
N ARG A 199 9.65 -21.50 6.81
CA ARG A 199 9.71 -21.85 5.38
C ARG A 199 11.18 -21.93 4.90
N PRO A 200 12.01 -22.79 5.51
CA PRO A 200 13.44 -22.84 5.18
C PRO A 200 13.69 -23.24 3.72
N GLU A 201 12.81 -24.03 3.12
CA GLU A 201 12.88 -24.47 1.73
C GLU A 201 12.88 -23.32 0.73
N TRP A 202 12.08 -22.28 0.94
CA TRP A 202 12.04 -21.10 0.07
C TRP A 202 13.30 -20.24 0.22
N ALA A 203 13.85 -20.15 1.44
CA ALA A 203 15.11 -19.47 1.67
C ALA A 203 16.28 -20.20 0.98
N LEU A 204 16.34 -21.52 1.10
CA LEU A 204 17.35 -22.35 0.45
C LEU A 204 17.27 -22.28 -1.08
N ASP A 205 16.07 -22.41 -1.64
CA ASP A 205 15.84 -22.29 -3.09
C ASP A 205 16.31 -20.93 -3.62
N GLN A 206 15.96 -19.84 -2.91
CA GLN A 206 16.39 -18.50 -3.30
C GLN A 206 17.92 -18.34 -3.19
N LEU A 207 18.55 -18.86 -2.13
CA LEU A 207 20.01 -18.80 -1.96
C LEU A 207 20.75 -19.58 -3.06
N ARG A 208 20.23 -20.75 -3.49
CA ARG A 208 20.77 -21.49 -4.65
C ARG A 208 20.63 -20.71 -5.95
N LYS A 209 19.46 -20.13 -6.22
CA LYS A 209 19.22 -19.27 -7.40
C LYS A 209 20.16 -18.07 -7.45
N MET A 210 20.56 -17.57 -6.28
CA MET A 210 21.55 -16.49 -6.13
C MET A 210 23.01 -16.96 -6.16
N GLY A 211 23.28 -18.27 -6.26
CA GLY A 211 24.63 -18.84 -6.21
C GLY A 211 25.35 -18.63 -4.87
N ARG A 212 24.60 -18.50 -3.77
CA ARG A 212 25.15 -18.34 -2.42
C ARG A 212 25.45 -19.66 -1.72
N ILE A 213 24.79 -20.72 -2.16
CA ILE A 213 24.97 -22.10 -1.71
C ILE A 213 24.74 -23.05 -2.89
N GLU A 214 25.20 -24.29 -2.78
CA GLU A 214 25.00 -25.38 -3.75
C GLU A 214 23.60 -26.03 -3.66
#